data_AF-G8ZYM1-F1
#
_entry.id   AF-G8ZYM1-F1
#
_cell.length_a   1.000
_cell.length_b   1.000
_cell.length_c   1.000
_cell.angle_alpha   90.00
_cell.angle_beta   90.00
_cell.angle_gamma   90.00
#
_symmetry.space_group_name_H-M   'P 1'
#
loop_
_entity.id
_entity.type
_entity.pdbx_description
1 polymer ?
#
loop_
_entity_poly.entity_id
_entity_poly.type
_entity_poly.pdbx_seq_one_letter_code
_entity_poly.pdbx_strand_id
1 'polypeptide(L)'
;MNVRKAIVESQAGRPARFLQVAFNQDDSCFSGATEDGFMIYNTDPLACKLTKRFQEADENGLSGAGGGIGYTRMLYRTNYTALVGGGKRPRYPLNKLVIWDDLQQRESVILKFMSPIRQVFLSRIHIVVVLESAVEVFQFNTTPKRICPSLEISPYGIVDFVVTQTRYRRESQDSMVNGASDAGSSGVNGILAFPSARSVGQVHIADLARLKRNNQNPEGTQLLPTSIIKAHKSPIRFLRLNHQGTMVATCSEQGTLIRVFSVHNGSLIKEFRRGSDRADIYEMSFSPKGTKLAVVSDKQTLHIFQISTTKEANEETTKNKTHALKNLVPSGWKPKYLDSIWSMCSVHLKNPMLRDGDSDARLRRDRCKIGWCKYTGNDNSNAYDEEDSIVLVWRISGIWEKYVMLEKESKQVYTAQETLRQDSNGSTAWEMVRESWREL
;
A
#
# COMPACT_ATOMS: atom_id res chain seq x y z
N MET A 1 44.55 -23.35 -37.35
CA MET A 1 43.82 -23.51 -36.07
C MET A 1 44.02 -22.25 -35.24
N ASN A 2 42.97 -21.45 -35.11
CA ASN A 2 42.85 -20.42 -34.07
C ASN A 2 41.38 -19.95 -34.08
N VAL A 3 40.53 -20.63 -33.33
CA VAL A 3 39.16 -20.19 -33.10
C VAL A 3 39.15 -19.54 -31.72
N ARG A 4 39.31 -18.21 -31.69
CA ARG A 4 38.98 -17.45 -30.48
C ARG A 4 37.47 -17.60 -30.27
N LYS A 5 37.10 -18.24 -29.16
CA LYS A 5 35.71 -18.30 -28.69
C LYS A 5 35.19 -16.87 -28.53
N ALA A 6 34.01 -16.60 -29.06
CA ALA A 6 33.29 -15.37 -28.82
C ALA A 6 33.17 -15.15 -27.30
N ILE A 7 33.60 -13.98 -26.85
CA ILE A 7 33.29 -13.49 -25.51
C ILE A 7 31.77 -13.41 -25.47
N VAL A 8 31.15 -14.31 -24.69
CA VAL A 8 29.77 -14.17 -24.27
C VAL A 8 29.73 -12.90 -23.44
N GLU A 9 29.43 -11.77 -24.09
CA GLU A 9 28.90 -10.61 -23.41
C GLU A 9 27.63 -11.09 -22.71
N SER A 10 27.76 -11.36 -21.41
CA SER A 10 26.61 -11.50 -20.53
C SER A 10 25.73 -10.29 -20.79
N GLN A 11 24.54 -10.50 -21.35
CA GLN A 11 23.58 -9.42 -21.60
C GLN A 11 23.43 -8.59 -20.32
N ALA A 12 24.06 -7.42 -20.30
CA ALA A 12 23.84 -6.41 -19.27
C ALA A 12 22.33 -6.13 -19.27
N GLY A 13 21.66 -6.45 -18.15
CA GLY A 13 20.22 -6.38 -18.07
C GLY A 13 19.69 -4.99 -18.43
N ARG A 14 18.58 -4.93 -19.15
CA ARG A 14 17.87 -3.67 -19.43
C ARG A 14 17.73 -2.86 -18.13
N PRO A 15 17.99 -1.55 -18.14
CA PRO A 15 17.83 -0.71 -16.95
C PRO A 15 16.38 -0.76 -16.44
N ALA A 16 16.20 -0.61 -15.13
CA ALA A 16 14.86 -0.58 -14.53
C ALA A 16 14.02 0.55 -15.14
N ARG A 17 12.75 0.25 -15.47
CA ARG A 17 11.83 1.27 -16.02
C ARG A 17 11.58 2.40 -15.02
N PHE A 18 11.27 2.04 -13.78
CA PHE A 18 11.07 2.98 -12.69
C PHE A 18 12.05 2.71 -11.55
N LEU A 19 12.55 3.78 -10.93
CA LEU A 19 13.30 3.71 -9.67
C LEU A 19 12.36 3.47 -8.49
N GLN A 20 11.14 4.00 -8.58
CA GLN A 20 10.08 3.81 -7.59
C GLN A 20 8.70 4.05 -8.24
N VAL A 21 7.67 3.35 -7.74
CA VAL A 21 6.27 3.52 -8.12
C VAL A 21 5.43 3.75 -6.86
N ALA A 22 4.48 4.69 -6.92
CA ALA A 22 3.48 4.91 -5.87
C ALA A 22 2.12 5.28 -6.47
N PHE A 23 1.07 4.64 -5.97
CA PHE A 23 -0.30 5.11 -6.14
C PHE A 23 -0.54 6.38 -5.33
N ASN A 24 -1.43 7.23 -5.83
CA ASN A 24 -2.00 8.32 -5.05
C ASN A 24 -2.96 7.76 -3.98
N GLN A 25 -3.50 8.65 -3.15
CA GLN A 25 -4.20 8.30 -1.90
C GLN A 25 -5.50 7.50 -2.13
N ASP A 26 -6.05 7.54 -3.33
CA ASP A 26 -7.32 6.91 -3.69
C ASP A 26 -7.18 5.88 -4.82
N ASP A 27 -5.94 5.48 -5.15
CA ASP A 27 -5.54 4.55 -6.21
C ASP A 27 -5.96 4.95 -7.64
N SER A 28 -6.49 6.16 -7.85
CA SER A 28 -6.96 6.63 -9.16
C SER A 28 -5.82 6.95 -10.15
N CYS A 29 -4.62 7.24 -9.63
CA CYS A 29 -3.42 7.50 -10.40
C CYS A 29 -2.21 6.84 -9.74
N PHE A 30 -1.15 6.66 -10.52
CA PHE A 30 0.16 6.31 -9.98
C PHE A 30 1.27 7.14 -10.62
N SER A 31 2.32 7.37 -9.85
CA SER A 31 3.52 8.07 -10.28
C SER A 31 4.70 7.09 -10.33
N GLY A 32 5.54 7.23 -11.35
CA GLY A 32 6.78 6.49 -11.53
C GLY A 32 7.99 7.41 -11.59
N ALA A 33 8.97 7.21 -10.72
CA ALA A 33 10.23 7.96 -10.71
C ALA A 33 11.22 7.34 -11.72
N THR A 34 11.97 8.15 -12.47
CA THR A 34 12.91 7.69 -13.51
C THR A 34 14.31 8.27 -13.32
N GLU A 35 15.28 7.75 -14.08
CA GLU A 35 16.67 8.21 -14.10
C GLU A 35 16.85 9.66 -14.58
N ASP A 36 15.80 10.27 -15.13
CA ASP A 36 15.83 11.60 -15.73
C ASP A 36 14.58 12.44 -15.42
N GLY A 37 13.73 12.01 -14.49
CA GLY A 37 12.51 12.71 -14.13
C GLY A 37 11.45 11.85 -13.47
N PHE A 38 10.19 12.09 -13.80
CA PHE A 38 9.07 11.30 -13.32
C PHE A 38 7.89 11.31 -14.30
N MET A 39 7.01 10.33 -14.14
CA MET A 39 5.81 10.14 -14.95
C MET A 39 4.58 9.97 -14.05
N ILE A 40 3.42 10.39 -14.53
CA ILE A 40 2.12 10.19 -13.86
C ILE A 40 1.16 9.55 -14.84
N TYR A 41 0.46 8.51 -14.38
CA TYR A 41 -0.52 7.76 -15.15
C TYR A 41 -1.86 7.73 -14.42
N ASN A 42 -2.95 7.70 -15.19
CA ASN A 42 -4.24 7.22 -14.69
C ASN A 42 -4.16 5.70 -14.49
N THR A 43 -4.74 5.19 -13.41
CA THR A 43 -4.68 3.76 -13.08
C THR A 43 -5.55 2.93 -14.02
N ASP A 44 -6.83 3.29 -14.16
CA ASP A 44 -7.82 2.59 -14.99
C ASP A 44 -8.87 3.60 -15.49
N PRO A 45 -9.11 3.72 -16.82
CA PRO A 45 -8.29 3.16 -17.89
C PRO A 45 -6.87 3.72 -17.87
N LEU A 46 -5.88 2.87 -18.17
CA LEU A 46 -4.47 3.26 -18.17
C LEU A 46 -4.21 4.37 -19.20
N ALA A 47 -3.67 5.50 -18.74
CA ALA A 47 -3.27 6.60 -19.62
C ALA A 47 -2.14 7.42 -19.00
N CYS A 48 -1.05 7.65 -19.74
CA CYS A 48 0.00 8.59 -19.33
C CYS A 48 -0.54 10.03 -19.35
N LYS A 49 -0.50 10.73 -18.22
CA LYS A 49 -1.01 12.09 -18.05
C LYS A 49 0.09 13.14 -18.01
N LEU A 50 1.26 12.80 -17.45
CA LEU A 50 2.39 13.69 -17.36
C LEU A 50 3.69 12.91 -17.54
N THR A 51 4.60 13.46 -18.34
CA THR A 51 6.00 13.06 -18.41
C THR A 51 6.84 14.29 -18.17
N LYS A 52 7.49 14.37 -17.01
CA LYS A 52 8.39 15.46 -16.67
C LYS A 52 9.82 14.93 -16.73
N ARG A 53 10.62 15.48 -17.65
CA ARG A 53 12.07 15.26 -17.69
C ARG A 53 12.80 16.50 -17.20
N PHE A 54 13.88 16.30 -16.46
CA PHE A 54 14.79 17.37 -16.08
C PHE A 54 15.99 17.31 -17.01
N GLN A 55 16.22 18.38 -17.77
CA GLN A 55 17.36 18.47 -18.68
C GLN A 55 18.67 18.39 -17.89
N GLU A 56 19.63 17.70 -18.50
CA GLU A 56 21.04 17.83 -18.12
C GLU A 56 21.47 19.25 -18.48
N ALA A 57 22.21 19.92 -17.60
CA ALA A 57 22.68 21.26 -17.91
C ALA A 57 23.52 21.27 -19.19
N ASP A 58 23.33 22.31 -20.01
CA ASP A 58 24.04 22.52 -21.27
C ASP A 58 25.58 22.47 -21.12
N GLU A 59 26.25 22.35 -22.27
CA GLU A 59 27.71 22.19 -22.50
C GLU A 59 28.63 23.15 -21.72
N ASN A 60 28.08 24.19 -21.09
CA ASN A 60 28.80 25.13 -20.23
C ASN A 60 28.95 24.67 -18.75
N GLY A 61 28.48 23.48 -18.38
CA GLY A 61 28.91 22.76 -17.15
C GLY A 61 28.58 23.42 -15.80
N LEU A 62 27.74 24.46 -15.77
CA LEU A 62 27.51 25.27 -14.57
C LEU A 62 26.41 24.75 -13.63
N SER A 63 25.74 23.64 -13.95
CA SER A 63 24.97 22.91 -12.93
C SER A 63 25.23 21.41 -13.03
N GLY A 64 26.09 20.88 -12.16
CA GLY A 64 26.39 19.45 -12.03
C GLY A 64 25.25 18.60 -11.45
N ALA A 65 23.99 19.06 -11.55
CA ALA A 65 22.82 18.35 -11.04
C ALA A 65 22.24 17.45 -12.15
N GLY A 66 22.09 16.16 -11.87
CA GLY A 66 21.49 15.21 -12.81
C GLY A 66 19.97 15.39 -12.97
N GLY A 67 19.33 14.51 -13.72
CA GLY A 67 17.87 14.51 -13.90
C GLY A 67 17.10 13.55 -12.98
N GLY A 68 17.80 12.64 -12.29
CA GLY A 68 17.20 11.47 -11.66
C GLY A 68 16.37 11.76 -10.42
N ILE A 69 15.17 11.17 -10.38
CA ILE A 69 14.26 11.19 -9.24
C ILE A 69 14.16 9.78 -8.70
N GLY A 70 14.50 9.59 -7.43
CA GLY A 70 14.46 8.28 -6.77
C GLY A 70 13.12 7.97 -6.13
N TYR A 71 12.38 9.01 -5.75
CA TYR A 71 11.08 8.88 -5.09
C TYR A 71 10.15 9.99 -5.56
N THR A 72 8.93 9.60 -5.93
CA THR A 72 7.87 10.54 -6.30
C THR A 72 6.56 10.16 -5.61
N ARG A 73 5.81 11.17 -5.15
CA ARG A 73 4.48 10.95 -4.59
C ARG A 73 3.53 12.09 -4.86
N MET A 74 2.36 11.75 -5.37
CA MET A 74 1.30 12.67 -5.71
C MET A 74 0.54 13.15 -4.46
N LEU A 75 0.02 14.38 -4.51
CA LEU A 75 -1.07 14.81 -3.63
C LEU A 75 -2.40 14.70 -4.40
N TYR A 76 -3.13 13.60 -4.18
CA TYR A 76 -4.36 13.26 -4.89
C TYR A 76 -4.19 13.41 -6.41
N ARG A 77 -5.08 14.16 -7.07
CA ARG A 77 -4.98 14.58 -8.48
C ARG A 77 -4.75 16.09 -8.59
N THR A 78 -4.02 16.66 -7.63
CA THR A 78 -3.60 18.07 -7.68
C THR A 78 -2.35 18.22 -8.55
N ASN A 79 -1.93 19.47 -8.75
CA ASN A 79 -0.66 19.83 -9.40
C ASN A 79 0.58 19.64 -8.51
N TYR A 80 0.43 19.21 -7.25
CA TYR A 80 1.55 19.05 -6.33
C TYR A 80 2.09 17.61 -6.30
N THR A 81 3.39 17.48 -6.49
CA THR A 81 4.13 16.21 -6.41
C THR A 81 5.36 16.36 -5.53
N ALA A 82 5.52 15.48 -4.54
CA ALA A 82 6.75 15.37 -3.76
C ALA A 82 7.82 14.64 -4.56
N LEU A 83 9.03 15.20 -4.59
CA LEU A 83 10.21 14.68 -5.29
C LEU A 83 11.38 14.56 -4.31
N VAL A 84 12.09 13.45 -4.39
CA VAL A 84 13.42 13.24 -3.80
C VAL A 84 14.34 12.72 -4.91
N GLY A 85 15.54 13.26 -5.02
CA GLY A 85 16.49 12.81 -6.03
C GLY A 85 16.89 11.35 -5.84
N GLY A 86 17.37 10.72 -6.90
CA GLY A 86 17.89 9.36 -6.88
C GLY A 86 18.35 8.89 -8.25
N GLY A 87 18.60 7.60 -8.39
CA GLY A 87 19.20 7.06 -9.62
C GLY A 87 20.70 7.31 -9.69
N LYS A 88 21.27 7.13 -10.88
CA LYS A 88 22.71 7.25 -11.13
C LYS A 88 23.19 8.70 -11.01
N ARG A 89 22.35 9.64 -11.44
CA ARG A 89 22.64 11.08 -11.40
C ARG A 89 21.43 11.82 -10.83
N PRO A 90 21.35 11.93 -9.49
CA PRO A 90 20.18 12.51 -8.84
C PRO A 90 20.07 14.02 -9.10
N ARG A 91 18.84 14.50 -9.33
CA ARG A 91 18.53 15.94 -9.46
C ARG A 91 18.68 16.71 -8.16
N TYR A 92 18.35 16.05 -7.05
CA TYR A 92 18.40 16.61 -5.71
C TYR A 92 19.19 15.70 -4.78
N PRO A 93 19.82 16.23 -3.72
CA PRO A 93 20.36 15.40 -2.64
C PRO A 93 19.28 14.48 -2.05
N LEU A 94 19.67 13.27 -1.61
CA LEU A 94 18.74 12.26 -1.05
C LEU A 94 18.04 12.72 0.25
N ASN A 95 18.56 13.75 0.89
CA ASN A 95 18.04 14.38 2.11
C ASN A 95 17.32 15.71 1.84
N LYS A 96 17.03 16.04 0.58
CA LYS A 96 16.23 17.21 0.18
C LYS A 96 14.88 16.74 -0.36
N LEU A 97 13.80 17.14 0.31
CA LEU A 97 12.43 17.02 -0.20
C LEU A 97 12.09 18.29 -0.98
N VAL A 98 11.57 18.12 -2.19
CA VAL A 98 11.02 19.19 -3.02
C VAL A 98 9.55 18.90 -3.30
N ILE A 99 8.65 19.84 -3.00
CA ILE A 99 7.27 19.80 -3.51
C ILE A 99 7.26 20.60 -4.81
N TRP A 100 7.11 19.90 -5.92
CA TRP A 100 6.99 20.46 -7.25
C TRP A 100 5.55 20.89 -7.51
N ASP A 101 5.39 22.11 -8.03
CA ASP A 101 4.14 22.61 -8.58
C ASP A 101 4.19 22.45 -10.11
N ASP A 102 3.41 21.53 -10.64
CA ASP A 102 3.35 21.27 -12.09
C ASP A 102 2.56 22.33 -12.86
N LEU A 103 1.66 23.08 -12.22
CA LEU A 103 0.95 24.16 -12.91
C LEU A 103 1.87 25.37 -13.08
N GLN A 104 2.65 25.70 -12.05
CA GLN A 104 3.58 26.84 -12.04
C GLN A 104 4.99 26.47 -12.49
N GLN A 105 5.26 25.18 -12.74
CA GLN A 105 6.55 24.63 -13.15
C GLN A 105 7.71 25.07 -12.23
N ARG A 106 7.51 25.01 -10.91
CA ARG A 106 8.52 25.45 -9.92
C ARG A 106 8.60 24.59 -8.66
N GLU A 107 9.72 24.71 -7.94
CA GLU A 107 9.90 24.19 -6.59
C GLU A 107 9.10 25.06 -5.60
N SER A 108 7.95 24.58 -5.14
CA SER A 108 7.03 25.34 -4.26
C SER A 108 7.45 25.27 -2.79
N VAL A 109 7.84 24.09 -2.32
CA VAL A 109 8.30 23.86 -0.94
C VAL A 109 9.59 23.06 -0.96
N ILE A 110 10.54 23.43 -0.10
CA ILE A 110 11.82 22.74 0.05
C ILE A 110 12.06 22.46 1.54
N LEU A 111 12.26 21.19 1.88
CA LEU A 111 12.65 20.76 3.23
C LEU A 111 13.97 19.99 3.14
N LYS A 112 14.90 20.28 4.07
CA LYS A 112 16.23 19.66 4.12
C LYS A 112 16.39 18.92 5.45
N PHE A 113 16.95 17.73 5.39
CA PHE A 113 17.09 16.83 6.52
C PHE A 113 18.55 16.43 6.72
N MET A 114 18.87 15.92 7.91
CA MET A 114 20.21 15.40 8.23
C MET A 114 20.37 13.91 7.87
N SER A 115 19.29 13.25 7.47
CA SER A 115 19.25 11.86 7.05
C SER A 115 18.64 11.75 5.65
N PRO A 116 18.99 10.73 4.86
CA PRO A 116 18.29 10.41 3.62
C PRO A 116 16.80 10.19 3.85
N ILE A 117 15.98 10.69 2.92
CA ILE A 117 14.54 10.47 2.90
C ILE A 117 14.25 9.12 2.27
N ARG A 118 13.45 8.29 2.94
CA ARG A 118 13.05 6.96 2.47
C ARG A 118 11.65 6.95 1.90
N GLN A 119 10.74 7.71 2.52
CA GLN A 119 9.35 7.78 2.12
C GLN A 119 8.76 9.15 2.46
N VAL A 120 7.82 9.60 1.66
CA VAL A 120 7.07 10.84 1.92
C VAL A 120 5.59 10.49 1.86
N PHE A 121 4.77 11.14 2.66
CA PHE A 121 3.31 11.15 2.49
C PHE A 121 2.81 12.57 2.47
N LEU A 122 1.87 12.82 1.56
CA LEU A 122 1.21 14.11 1.44
C LEU A 122 -0.26 13.98 1.77
N SER A 123 -0.77 14.98 2.47
CA SER A 123 -2.18 15.33 2.51
C SER A 123 -2.35 16.81 2.25
N ARG A 124 -3.59 17.30 2.21
CA ARG A 124 -3.86 18.74 2.05
C ARG A 124 -3.39 19.57 3.25
N ILE A 125 -3.07 18.93 4.38
CA ILE A 125 -2.74 19.62 5.64
C ILE A 125 -1.43 19.13 6.26
N HIS A 126 -0.89 17.99 5.85
CA HIS A 126 0.31 17.37 6.42
C HIS A 126 1.31 16.97 5.34
N ILE A 127 2.59 17.15 5.64
CA ILE A 127 3.73 16.54 4.95
C ILE A 127 4.40 15.62 5.97
N VAL A 128 4.35 14.31 5.75
CA VAL A 128 5.02 13.31 6.59
C VAL A 128 6.28 12.87 5.86
N VAL A 129 7.43 13.03 6.50
CA VAL A 129 8.73 12.64 5.94
C VAL A 129 9.31 11.52 6.79
N VAL A 130 9.53 10.37 6.15
CA VAL A 130 10.17 9.21 6.76
C VAL A 130 11.64 9.23 6.38
N LEU A 131 12.48 9.38 7.40
CA LEU A 131 13.93 9.32 7.33
C LEU A 131 14.40 7.89 7.61
N GLU A 132 15.71 7.67 7.75
CA GLU A 132 16.26 6.33 7.97
C GLU A 132 15.82 5.71 9.30
N SER A 133 15.76 6.50 10.37
CA SER A 133 15.41 6.08 11.74
C SER A 133 14.38 6.98 12.42
N ALA A 134 13.74 7.89 11.68
CA ALA A 134 12.76 8.80 12.27
C ALA A 134 11.65 9.22 11.30
N VAL A 135 10.51 9.66 11.84
CA VAL A 135 9.41 10.26 11.10
C VAL A 135 9.19 11.69 11.58
N GLU A 136 9.23 12.64 10.66
CA GLU A 136 8.95 14.05 10.91
C GLU A 136 7.65 14.46 10.24
N VAL A 137 6.78 15.15 10.98
CA VAL A 137 5.47 15.59 10.49
C VAL A 137 5.42 17.11 10.47
N PHE A 138 5.10 17.67 9.30
CA PHE A 138 4.99 19.10 9.05
C PHE A 138 3.57 19.46 8.63
N GLN A 139 3.18 20.71 8.87
CA GLN A 139 1.99 21.28 8.26
C GLN A 139 2.24 21.55 6.77
N PHE A 140 1.29 21.22 5.90
CA PHE A 140 1.33 21.59 4.49
C PHE A 140 0.83 23.03 4.33
N ASN A 141 1.75 23.99 4.26
CA ASN A 141 1.50 25.40 3.99
C ASN A 141 2.72 26.03 3.27
N THR A 142 2.70 27.34 3.03
CA THR A 142 3.80 28.05 2.35
C THR A 142 5.14 27.99 3.11
N THR A 143 5.11 27.89 4.44
CA THR A 143 6.30 27.81 5.30
C THR A 143 6.15 26.63 6.27
N PRO A 144 6.36 25.38 5.81
CA PRO A 144 6.03 24.19 6.59
C PRO A 144 6.72 24.19 7.95
N LYS A 145 5.91 24.10 9.01
CA LYS A 145 6.40 23.98 10.39
C LYS A 145 6.18 22.56 10.88
N ARG A 146 7.17 22.03 11.61
CA ARG A 146 7.07 20.70 12.25
C ARG A 146 6.06 20.75 13.39
N ILE A 147 5.11 19.82 13.40
CA ILE A 147 3.96 19.87 14.34
C ILE A 147 4.20 19.08 15.63
N CYS A 148 5.07 18.07 15.62
CA CYS A 148 5.42 17.24 16.78
C CYS A 148 6.93 16.94 16.80
N PRO A 149 7.49 16.48 17.93
CA PRO A 149 8.84 15.92 17.96
C PRO A 149 8.98 14.78 16.94
N SER A 150 10.23 14.54 16.52
CA SER A 150 10.53 13.44 15.61
C SER A 150 10.17 12.11 16.25
N LEU A 151 9.45 11.26 15.53
CA LEU A 151 9.04 9.94 16.01
C LEU A 151 10.11 8.93 15.66
N GLU A 152 10.70 8.30 16.67
CA GLU A 152 11.74 7.30 16.49
C GLU A 152 11.16 6.00 15.91
N ILE A 153 11.79 5.49 14.85
CA ILE A 153 11.42 4.22 14.19
C ILE A 153 12.64 3.32 14.04
N SER A 154 12.40 2.01 13.92
CA SER A 154 13.46 1.08 13.56
C SER A 154 14.10 1.52 12.23
N PRO A 155 15.44 1.41 12.07
CA PRO A 155 16.09 1.66 10.79
C PRO A 155 15.42 0.90 9.66
N TYR A 156 15.14 1.57 8.55
CA TYR A 156 14.44 1.00 7.39
C TYR A 156 13.02 0.49 7.68
N GLY A 157 12.42 0.90 8.80
CA GLY A 157 11.07 0.52 9.18
C GLY A 157 10.03 1.04 8.20
N ILE A 158 9.08 0.18 7.81
CA ILE A 158 7.96 0.56 6.95
C ILE A 158 6.99 1.45 7.73
N VAL A 159 6.65 2.60 7.18
CA VAL A 159 5.64 3.50 7.75
C VAL A 159 4.44 3.52 6.81
N ASP A 160 3.25 3.72 7.37
CA ASP A 160 2.08 4.08 6.57
C ASP A 160 1.33 5.25 7.19
N PHE A 161 0.68 6.02 6.33
CA PHE A 161 -0.07 7.22 6.69
C PHE A 161 -1.35 7.31 5.87
N VAL A 162 -2.47 7.48 6.56
CA VAL A 162 -3.76 7.74 5.94
C VAL A 162 -4.43 8.95 6.57
N VAL A 163 -5.29 9.58 5.78
CA VAL A 163 -6.07 10.73 6.21
C VAL A 163 -7.51 10.28 6.38
N THR A 164 -8.08 10.52 7.55
CA THR A 164 -9.46 10.17 7.87
C THR A 164 -10.32 11.43 7.95
N GLN A 165 -11.57 11.31 7.52
CA GLN A 165 -12.59 12.32 7.80
C GLN A 165 -13.28 11.93 9.11
N THR A 166 -12.95 12.61 10.21
CA THR A 166 -13.60 12.34 11.49
C THR A 166 -14.89 13.14 11.55
N ARG A 167 -16.05 12.46 11.43
CA ARG A 167 -17.31 13.05 11.90
C ARG A 167 -17.30 12.95 13.42
N TYR A 168 -16.86 13.99 14.12
CA TYR A 168 -17.02 14.06 15.56
C TYR A 168 -18.52 14.09 15.89
N ARG A 169 -19.11 12.92 16.20
CA ARG A 169 -20.37 12.88 16.93
C ARG A 169 -19.98 13.07 18.40
N ARG A 170 -20.10 14.29 18.93
CA ARG A 170 -20.01 14.49 20.39
C ARG A 170 -21.07 13.57 21.01
N GLU A 171 -20.66 12.55 21.75
CA GLU A 171 -21.53 11.92 22.73
C GLU A 171 -21.79 12.96 23.81
N SER A 172 -22.86 13.73 23.63
CA SER A 172 -23.34 14.67 24.64
C SER A 172 -24.04 13.87 25.74
N GLN A 173 -23.28 13.48 26.76
CA GLN A 173 -23.84 13.34 28.08
C GLN A 173 -23.70 14.71 28.77
N ASP A 174 -24.86 15.31 28.99
CA ASP A 174 -25.16 16.40 29.91
C ASP A 174 -25.30 17.86 29.40
N SER A 175 -26.45 18.43 29.79
CA SER A 175 -26.82 19.84 29.97
C SER A 175 -27.16 20.73 28.74
N MET A 176 -28.45 21.04 28.63
CA MET A 176 -29.03 22.17 27.90
C MET A 176 -28.48 23.52 28.39
N VAL A 177 -27.77 24.27 27.54
CA VAL A 177 -27.82 25.76 27.51
C VAL A 177 -27.47 26.28 26.10
N ASN A 178 -28.42 26.99 25.50
CA ASN A 178 -28.39 28.01 24.44
C ASN A 178 -27.16 28.18 23.51
N GLY A 179 -27.44 28.11 22.19
CA GLY A 179 -27.23 29.26 21.30
C GLY A 179 -25.83 29.54 20.75
N ALA A 180 -25.26 28.61 19.97
CA ALA A 180 -24.48 28.93 18.77
C ALA A 180 -24.35 27.66 17.92
N SER A 181 -24.82 27.70 16.68
CA SER A 181 -24.60 26.65 15.70
C SER A 181 -23.13 26.66 15.28
N ASP A 182 -22.26 26.08 16.11
CA ASP A 182 -20.90 25.77 15.73
C ASP A 182 -20.97 24.57 14.78
N ALA A 183 -20.96 24.86 13.47
CA ALA A 183 -20.96 23.86 12.42
C ALA A 183 -19.83 22.87 12.70
N GLY A 184 -20.18 21.63 13.06
CA GLY A 184 -19.24 20.63 13.52
C GLY A 184 -18.02 20.56 12.60
N SER A 185 -16.88 21.03 13.09
CA SER A 185 -15.61 20.99 12.36
C SER A 185 -15.34 19.53 12.00
N SER A 186 -15.57 19.23 10.72
CA SER A 186 -15.24 17.94 10.12
C SER A 186 -13.72 17.89 10.03
N GLY A 187 -13.07 17.58 11.14
CA GLY A 187 -11.62 17.56 11.26
C GLY A 187 -11.05 16.46 10.36
N VAL A 188 -10.36 16.87 9.29
CA VAL A 188 -9.50 15.97 8.53
C VAL A 188 -8.30 15.64 9.43
N ASN A 189 -8.19 14.39 9.86
CA ASN A 189 -7.16 13.92 10.77
C ASN A 189 -6.23 12.94 10.06
N GLY A 190 -5.01 12.79 10.57
CA GLY A 190 -4.03 11.86 10.02
C GLY A 190 -3.71 10.74 11.01
N ILE A 191 -3.60 9.51 10.52
CA ILE A 191 -3.20 8.35 11.31
C ILE A 191 -1.91 7.79 10.74
N LEU A 192 -0.91 7.62 11.62
CA LEU A 192 0.38 7.02 11.32
C LEU A 192 0.47 5.63 11.94
N ALA A 193 1.04 4.69 11.22
CA ALA A 193 1.43 3.38 11.73
C ALA A 193 2.89 3.11 11.40
N PHE A 194 3.67 2.66 12.38
CA PHE A 194 5.10 2.38 12.19
C PHE A 194 5.61 1.35 13.21
N PRO A 195 6.60 0.50 12.87
CA PRO A 195 7.24 -0.42 13.80
C PRO A 195 7.93 0.31 14.94
N SER A 196 7.91 -0.29 16.14
CA SER A 196 8.66 0.21 17.28
C SER A 196 10.16 0.11 17.03
N ALA A 197 10.91 1.17 17.36
CA ALA A 197 12.38 1.14 17.35
C ALA A 197 12.97 0.25 18.46
N ARG A 198 12.21 0.04 19.54
CA ARG A 198 12.71 -0.58 20.78
C ARG A 198 12.28 -2.03 20.98
N SER A 199 11.17 -2.42 20.35
CA SER A 199 10.55 -3.73 20.58
C SER A 199 10.18 -4.41 19.28
N VAL A 200 10.80 -5.57 19.02
CA VAL A 200 10.49 -6.37 17.83
C VAL A 200 9.03 -6.79 17.81
N GLY A 201 8.44 -6.80 16.61
CA GLY A 201 7.07 -7.23 16.40
C GLY A 201 5.99 -6.31 16.98
N GLN A 202 6.37 -5.13 17.51
CA GLN A 202 5.43 -4.10 17.96
C GLN A 202 5.23 -3.03 16.89
N VAL A 203 4.00 -2.53 16.80
CA VAL A 203 3.61 -1.42 15.93
C VAL A 203 3.07 -0.29 16.81
N HIS A 204 3.52 0.93 16.56
CA HIS A 204 2.98 2.15 17.15
C HIS A 204 1.95 2.75 16.20
N ILE A 205 0.85 3.23 16.77
CA ILE A 205 -0.16 4.00 16.06
C ILE A 205 -0.19 5.41 16.65
N ALA A 206 -0.08 6.43 15.81
CA ALA A 206 -0.14 7.83 16.21
C ALA A 206 -1.32 8.51 15.50
N ASP A 207 -2.22 9.09 16.29
CA ASP A 207 -3.39 9.82 15.81
C ASP A 207 -3.13 11.32 15.94
N LEU A 208 -2.96 12.02 14.81
CA LEU A 208 -2.67 13.45 14.79
C LEU A 208 -3.80 14.30 15.36
N ALA A 209 -5.02 13.76 15.50
CA ALA A 209 -6.11 14.42 16.22
C ALA A 209 -5.81 14.59 17.72
N ARG A 210 -4.91 13.77 18.27
CA ARG A 210 -4.56 13.73 19.70
C ARG A 210 -3.34 14.58 20.05
N LEU A 211 -2.91 15.45 19.15
CA LEU A 211 -1.84 16.41 19.43
C LEU A 211 -2.23 17.27 20.64
N LYS A 212 -1.41 17.23 21.68
CA LYS A 212 -1.61 18.02 22.90
C LYS A 212 -0.90 19.36 22.75
N ARG A 213 -1.67 20.45 22.72
CA ARG A 213 -1.13 21.81 22.74
C ARG A 213 -0.34 22.03 24.02
N ASN A 214 0.87 22.56 23.86
CA ASN A 214 1.69 23.00 24.99
C ASN A 214 1.43 24.49 25.23
N ASN A 215 0.65 24.83 26.26
CA ASN A 215 0.32 26.23 26.58
C ASN A 215 1.56 27.05 26.99
N GLN A 216 2.64 26.40 27.43
CA GLN A 216 3.88 27.10 27.82
C GLN A 216 4.78 27.41 26.62
N ASN A 217 4.62 26.72 25.50
CA ASN A 217 5.36 26.98 24.27
C ASN A 217 4.43 26.79 23.05
N PRO A 218 3.53 27.76 22.79
CA PRO A 218 2.53 27.64 21.72
C PRO A 218 3.15 27.62 20.32
N GLU A 219 4.38 28.14 20.15
CA GLU A 219 5.12 28.09 18.89
C GLU A 219 5.96 26.81 18.72
N GLY A 220 6.09 26.02 19.78
CA GLY A 220 6.86 24.77 19.79
C GLY A 220 6.08 23.57 19.26
N THR A 221 6.78 22.44 19.14
CA THR A 221 6.17 21.16 18.76
C THR A 221 5.21 20.64 19.83
N GLN A 222 4.11 20.03 19.40
CA GLN A 222 3.08 19.46 20.28
C GLN A 222 3.40 17.99 20.60
N LEU A 223 3.03 17.54 21.80
CA LEU A 223 3.21 16.14 22.19
C LEU A 223 2.21 15.27 21.42
N LEU A 224 2.70 14.19 20.80
CA LEU A 224 1.89 13.22 20.07
C LEU A 224 1.91 11.86 20.81
N PRO A 225 0.84 11.51 21.54
CA PRO A 225 0.72 10.19 22.16
C PRO A 225 0.59 9.09 21.10
N THR A 226 1.19 7.92 21.36
CA THR A 226 1.04 6.73 20.53
C THR A 226 0.41 5.58 21.30
N SER A 227 -0.39 4.75 20.62
CA SER A 227 -0.82 3.44 21.12
C SER A 227 0.09 2.34 20.58
N ILE A 228 0.21 1.24 21.32
CA ILE A 228 1.14 0.14 21.00
C ILE A 228 0.34 -1.13 20.74
N ILE A 229 0.62 -1.78 19.62
CA ILE A 229 0.07 -3.09 19.23
C ILE A 229 1.21 -4.11 19.24
N LYS A 230 1.07 -5.16 20.06
CA LYS A 230 1.99 -6.32 20.07
C LYS A 230 1.59 -7.30 18.97
N ALA A 231 1.97 -7.00 17.73
CA ALA A 231 1.42 -7.67 16.55
C ALA A 231 2.06 -9.04 16.26
N HIS A 232 3.37 -9.18 16.43
CA HIS A 232 4.12 -10.39 16.10
C HIS A 232 5.23 -10.68 17.12
N LYS A 233 5.77 -11.90 17.13
CA LYS A 233 6.96 -12.26 17.92
C LYS A 233 8.27 -11.92 17.20
N SER A 234 8.24 -11.92 15.87
CA SER A 234 9.34 -11.57 14.97
C SER A 234 9.22 -10.11 14.49
N PRO A 235 10.30 -9.50 13.97
CA PRO A 235 10.28 -8.15 13.43
C PRO A 235 9.18 -7.95 12.39
N ILE A 236 8.59 -6.75 12.38
CA ILE A 236 7.56 -6.36 11.40
C ILE A 236 8.23 -6.19 10.05
N ARG A 237 7.74 -6.92 9.05
CA ARG A 237 8.24 -6.82 7.67
C ARG A 237 7.51 -5.74 6.90
N PHE A 238 6.19 -5.71 7.03
CA PHE A 238 5.33 -4.78 6.31
C PHE A 238 4.07 -4.49 7.12
N LEU A 239 3.53 -3.28 6.95
CA LEU A 239 2.24 -2.89 7.50
C LEU A 239 1.50 -1.99 6.51
N ARG A 240 0.17 -1.94 6.65
CA ARG A 240 -0.69 -1.08 5.83
C ARG A 240 -1.90 -0.65 6.64
N LEU A 241 -2.27 0.61 6.58
CA LEU A 241 -3.55 1.13 7.09
C LEU A 241 -4.63 0.97 6.01
N ASN A 242 -5.88 0.75 6.41
CA ASN A 242 -7.00 0.86 5.47
C ASN A 242 -7.30 2.34 5.17
N HIS A 243 -8.04 2.59 4.09
CA HIS A 243 -8.39 3.94 3.63
C HIS A 243 -9.16 4.75 4.69
N GLN A 244 -9.96 4.07 5.53
CA GLN A 244 -10.72 4.68 6.62
C GLN A 244 -9.88 4.95 7.89
N GLY A 245 -8.65 4.43 7.97
CA GLY A 245 -7.79 4.53 9.15
C GLY A 245 -8.31 3.80 10.40
N THR A 246 -9.25 2.88 10.24
CA THR A 246 -9.84 2.10 11.34
C THR A 246 -9.11 0.78 11.60
N MET A 247 -8.33 0.30 10.62
CA MET A 247 -7.65 -1.00 10.67
C MET A 247 -6.20 -0.89 10.19
N VAL A 248 -5.34 -1.73 10.75
CA VAL A 248 -3.95 -1.92 10.31
C VAL A 248 -3.68 -3.40 10.04
N ALA A 249 -3.26 -3.73 8.82
CA ALA A 249 -2.73 -5.04 8.47
C ALA A 249 -1.23 -5.08 8.74
N THR A 250 -0.73 -6.20 9.25
CA THR A 250 0.67 -6.40 9.61
C THR A 250 1.14 -7.80 9.22
N CYS A 251 2.38 -7.91 8.77
CA CYS A 251 3.08 -9.18 8.64
C CYS A 251 4.51 -9.06 9.20
N SER A 252 5.05 -10.19 9.64
CA SER A 252 6.43 -10.26 10.13
C SER A 252 7.37 -10.82 9.07
N GLU A 253 8.67 -10.84 9.36
CA GLU A 253 9.70 -11.46 8.48
C GLU A 253 9.50 -12.96 8.22
N GLN A 254 8.63 -13.62 8.99
CA GLN A 254 8.21 -14.99 8.72
C GLN A 254 7.22 -15.06 7.56
N GLY A 255 6.37 -14.04 7.36
CA GLY A 255 5.42 -13.95 6.25
C GLY A 255 4.43 -15.11 6.10
N THR A 256 4.28 -15.95 7.12
CA THR A 256 3.32 -17.06 7.13
C THR A 256 1.92 -16.60 7.56
N LEU A 257 1.86 -15.60 8.43
CA LEU A 257 0.64 -15.03 8.99
C LEU A 257 0.54 -13.54 8.68
N ILE A 258 -0.68 -13.10 8.40
CA ILE A 258 -1.07 -11.71 8.26
C ILE A 258 -2.12 -11.43 9.33
N ARG A 259 -1.94 -10.36 10.10
CA ARG A 259 -2.88 -9.98 11.16
C ARG A 259 -3.45 -8.59 10.90
N VAL A 260 -4.76 -8.45 11.09
CA VAL A 260 -5.48 -7.18 10.98
C VAL A 260 -5.92 -6.78 12.38
N PHE A 261 -5.54 -5.58 12.81
CA PHE A 261 -5.87 -5.03 14.12
C PHE A 261 -6.74 -3.78 13.97
N SER A 262 -7.57 -3.53 14.99
CA SER A 262 -8.28 -2.27 15.18
C SER A 262 -7.29 -1.18 15.57
N VAL A 263 -7.31 -0.07 14.84
CA VAL A 263 -6.52 1.13 15.18
C VAL A 263 -6.99 1.78 16.48
N HIS A 264 -8.30 1.69 16.77
CA HIS A 264 -8.91 2.42 17.88
C HIS A 264 -8.48 1.89 19.27
N ASN A 265 -8.46 0.57 19.43
CA ASN A 265 -8.19 -0.10 20.70
C ASN A 265 -7.06 -1.13 20.63
N GLY A 266 -6.47 -1.37 19.45
CA GLY A 266 -5.38 -2.33 19.25
C GLY A 266 -5.81 -3.80 19.26
N SER A 267 -7.11 -4.11 19.28
CA SER A 267 -7.58 -5.51 19.31
C SER A 267 -7.34 -6.22 17.98
N LEU A 268 -7.00 -7.51 18.03
CA LEU A 268 -6.90 -8.36 16.84
C LEU A 268 -8.30 -8.57 16.25
N ILE A 269 -8.50 -8.19 14.98
CA ILE A 269 -9.76 -8.38 14.24
C ILE A 269 -9.74 -9.69 13.47
N LYS A 270 -8.67 -9.94 12.70
CA LYS A 270 -8.48 -11.18 11.91
C LYS A 270 -7.03 -11.64 11.91
N GLU A 271 -6.84 -12.96 11.86
CA GLU A 271 -5.57 -13.60 11.55
C GLU A 271 -5.77 -14.49 10.31
N PHE A 272 -4.95 -14.24 9.29
CA PHE A 272 -4.95 -14.99 8.05
C PHE A 272 -3.65 -15.76 7.88
N ARG A 273 -3.74 -16.96 7.32
CA ARG A 273 -2.60 -17.75 6.89
C ARG A 273 -2.38 -17.55 5.39
N ARG A 274 -1.19 -17.04 5.04
CA ARG A 274 -0.74 -16.95 3.65
C ARG A 274 -0.27 -18.31 3.14
N GLY A 275 0.46 -19.05 3.97
CA GLY A 275 0.91 -20.41 3.69
C GLY A 275 1.80 -20.98 4.77
N SER A 276 2.25 -22.23 4.58
CA SER A 276 3.11 -22.94 5.52
C SER A 276 4.55 -22.41 5.49
N ASP A 277 5.05 -22.11 4.29
CA ASP A 277 6.43 -21.67 4.10
C ASP A 277 6.59 -20.18 4.31
N ARG A 278 7.79 -19.82 4.82
CA ARG A 278 8.25 -18.43 4.90
C ARG A 278 8.20 -17.77 3.53
N ALA A 279 7.72 -16.53 3.51
CA ALA A 279 7.61 -15.70 2.31
C ALA A 279 7.96 -14.24 2.63
N ASP A 280 8.63 -13.56 1.72
CA ASP A 280 8.87 -12.13 1.79
C ASP A 280 7.66 -11.38 1.23
N ILE A 281 6.75 -10.98 2.12
CA ILE A 281 5.61 -10.12 1.77
C ILE A 281 6.13 -8.69 1.62
N TYR A 282 5.97 -8.13 0.42
CA TYR A 282 6.52 -6.81 0.08
C TYR A 282 5.45 -5.78 -0.28
N GLU A 283 4.19 -6.19 -0.45
CA GLU A 283 3.09 -5.27 -0.71
C GLU A 283 1.78 -5.81 -0.12
N MET A 284 1.01 -4.91 0.49
CA MET A 284 -0.34 -5.15 1.00
C MET A 284 -1.21 -3.94 0.66
N SER A 285 -2.43 -4.14 0.20
CA SER A 285 -3.36 -3.04 -0.06
C SER A 285 -4.80 -3.41 0.30
N PHE A 286 -5.45 -2.57 1.11
CA PHE A 286 -6.87 -2.71 1.43
C PHE A 286 -7.71 -2.23 0.26
N SER A 287 -8.82 -2.93 0.02
CA SER A 287 -9.86 -2.45 -0.89
C SER A 287 -10.43 -1.11 -0.43
N PRO A 288 -11.04 -0.30 -1.31
CA PRO A 288 -11.51 1.04 -0.98
C PRO A 288 -12.46 1.10 0.22
N LYS A 289 -13.36 0.13 0.39
CA LYS A 289 -14.30 0.01 1.53
C LYS A 289 -13.67 -0.73 2.72
N GLY A 290 -12.46 -1.28 2.56
CA GLY A 290 -11.73 -2.02 3.59
C GLY A 290 -12.25 -3.44 3.83
N THR A 291 -13.07 -3.99 2.92
CA THR A 291 -13.64 -5.34 3.09
C THR A 291 -12.70 -6.45 2.66
N LYS A 292 -11.72 -6.15 1.80
CA LYS A 292 -10.72 -7.11 1.30
C LYS A 292 -9.30 -6.59 1.51
N LEU A 293 -8.35 -7.52 1.58
CA LEU A 293 -6.92 -7.24 1.62
C LEU A 293 -6.21 -8.04 0.53
N ALA A 294 -5.54 -7.33 -0.38
CA ALA A 294 -4.65 -7.90 -1.37
C ALA A 294 -3.22 -7.98 -0.82
N VAL A 295 -2.54 -9.10 -1.04
CA VAL A 295 -1.18 -9.35 -0.54
C VAL A 295 -0.34 -10.02 -1.62
N VAL A 296 0.85 -9.48 -1.87
CA VAL A 296 1.83 -10.07 -2.79
C VAL A 296 3.14 -10.38 -2.05
N SER A 297 3.73 -11.52 -2.41
CA SER A 297 5.01 -11.99 -1.84
C SER A 297 6.01 -12.41 -2.90
N ASP A 298 7.25 -12.67 -2.48
CA ASP A 298 8.33 -13.25 -3.31
C ASP A 298 8.03 -14.64 -3.89
N LYS A 299 6.98 -15.32 -3.39
CA LYS A 299 6.43 -16.54 -4.00
C LYS A 299 5.69 -16.28 -5.32
N GLN A 300 5.65 -15.03 -5.77
CA GLN A 300 4.97 -14.60 -6.99
C GLN A 300 3.49 -15.00 -6.97
N THR A 301 2.85 -14.89 -5.81
CA THR A 301 1.42 -15.13 -5.66
C THR A 301 0.74 -13.88 -5.13
N LEU A 302 -0.36 -13.51 -5.78
CA LEU A 302 -1.33 -12.54 -5.27
C LEU A 302 -2.39 -13.33 -4.49
N HIS A 303 -2.59 -12.96 -3.23
CA HIS A 303 -3.64 -13.50 -2.35
C HIS A 303 -4.65 -12.41 -2.02
N ILE A 304 -5.95 -12.73 -2.08
CA ILE A 304 -7.02 -11.86 -1.60
C ILE A 304 -7.69 -12.47 -0.37
N PHE A 305 -7.71 -11.72 0.73
CA PHE A 305 -8.38 -12.11 1.97
C PHE A 305 -9.62 -11.26 2.18
N GLN A 306 -10.76 -11.89 2.45
CA GLN A 306 -11.97 -11.20 2.89
C GLN A 306 -11.89 -10.91 4.39
N ILE A 307 -12.18 -9.69 4.81
CA ILE A 307 -12.11 -9.25 6.21
C ILE A 307 -13.49 -9.26 6.85
N SER A 308 -14.52 -8.83 6.11
CA SER A 308 -15.94 -8.67 6.50
C SER A 308 -16.16 -8.04 7.89
N THR A 309 -16.57 -6.76 7.89
CA THR A 309 -16.85 -5.96 9.10
C THR A 309 -18.33 -5.75 9.40
N THR A 310 -19.25 -6.29 8.58
CA THR A 310 -20.69 -6.24 8.88
C THR A 310 -21.01 -7.24 9.98
N LYS A 311 -21.65 -6.76 11.06
CA LYS A 311 -22.07 -7.56 12.23
C LYS A 311 -23.02 -8.73 11.88
N GLU A 312 -23.51 -8.78 10.65
CA GLU A 312 -24.43 -9.81 10.13
C GLU A 312 -23.73 -10.92 9.33
N ALA A 313 -22.41 -10.84 9.13
CA ALA A 313 -21.66 -11.92 8.51
C ALA A 313 -21.40 -13.05 9.54
N ASN A 314 -22.33 -13.99 9.67
CA ASN A 314 -22.08 -15.27 10.34
C ASN A 314 -20.82 -15.93 9.75
N GLU A 315 -20.03 -16.66 10.54
CA GLU A 315 -18.80 -17.33 10.07
C GLU A 315 -19.02 -18.20 8.81
N GLU A 316 -20.25 -18.70 8.64
CA GLU A 316 -20.73 -19.46 7.47
C GLU A 316 -20.80 -18.65 6.15
N THR A 317 -20.78 -17.32 6.20
CA THR A 317 -20.85 -16.44 5.00
C THR A 317 -19.48 -15.93 4.53
N THR A 318 -18.39 -16.30 5.22
CA THR A 318 -17.06 -15.84 4.81
C THR A 318 -16.56 -16.62 3.59
N LYS A 319 -16.28 -15.90 2.50
CA LYS A 319 -15.71 -16.47 1.24
C LYS A 319 -14.28 -17.01 1.38
N ASN A 320 -13.70 -16.96 2.58
CA ASN A 320 -12.32 -17.40 2.82
C ASN A 320 -12.25 -18.92 2.96
N LYS A 321 -11.18 -19.52 2.43
CA LYS A 321 -10.95 -20.96 2.56
C LYS A 321 -10.59 -21.33 3.99
N THR A 322 -11.13 -22.44 4.49
CA THR A 322 -10.72 -23.08 5.75
C THR A 322 -10.20 -24.49 5.48
N HIS A 323 -9.43 -25.05 6.42
CA HIS A 323 -8.87 -26.38 6.21
C HIS A 323 -9.97 -27.44 6.21
N ALA A 324 -9.96 -28.37 5.24
CA ALA A 324 -11.00 -29.41 5.11
C ALA A 324 -11.16 -30.27 6.38
N LEU A 325 -10.05 -30.50 7.10
CA LEU A 325 -10.03 -31.26 8.36
C LEU A 325 -10.42 -30.44 9.61
N LYS A 326 -10.83 -29.17 9.49
CA LYS A 326 -11.13 -28.29 10.65
C LYS A 326 -12.19 -28.90 11.58
N ASN A 327 -13.18 -29.59 11.03
CA ASN A 327 -14.28 -30.20 11.79
C ASN A 327 -14.09 -31.70 12.07
N LEU A 328 -13.01 -32.30 11.58
CA LEU A 328 -12.76 -33.73 11.67
C LEU A 328 -11.78 -34.12 12.79
N VAL A 329 -11.03 -33.15 13.34
CA VAL A 329 -10.05 -33.40 14.40
C VAL A 329 -10.59 -32.89 15.74
N PRO A 330 -10.69 -33.76 16.78
CA PRO A 330 -11.14 -33.35 18.11
C PRO A 330 -10.31 -32.21 18.69
N SER A 331 -10.96 -31.26 19.37
CA SER A 331 -10.35 -30.02 19.86
C SER A 331 -9.12 -30.23 20.77
N GLY A 332 -9.04 -31.35 21.48
CA GLY A 332 -7.90 -31.68 22.35
C GLY A 332 -6.60 -32.01 21.59
N TRP A 333 -6.69 -32.47 20.33
CA TRP A 333 -5.54 -32.87 19.50
C TRP A 333 -5.37 -32.00 18.25
N LYS A 334 -6.20 -30.96 18.11
CA LYS A 334 -6.28 -30.13 16.92
C LYS A 334 -5.07 -29.19 16.81
N PRO A 335 -4.20 -29.36 15.80
CA PRO A 335 -3.14 -28.39 15.56
C PRO A 335 -3.72 -27.04 15.18
N LYS A 336 -3.14 -25.94 15.70
CA LYS A 336 -3.63 -24.56 15.49
C LYS A 336 -3.78 -24.15 14.02
N TYR A 337 -3.04 -24.78 13.10
CA TYR A 337 -3.14 -24.46 11.68
C TYR A 337 -4.46 -24.94 11.04
N LEU A 338 -5.16 -25.92 11.65
CA LEU A 338 -6.45 -26.41 11.15
C LEU A 338 -7.57 -25.38 11.33
N ASP A 339 -7.43 -24.47 12.28
CA ASP A 339 -8.35 -23.32 12.47
C ASP A 339 -7.97 -22.09 11.65
N SER A 340 -6.90 -22.17 10.86
CA SER A 340 -6.45 -21.03 10.07
C SER A 340 -7.41 -20.68 8.94
N ILE A 341 -7.60 -19.37 8.77
CA ILE A 341 -8.36 -18.78 7.67
C ILE A 341 -7.38 -18.44 6.55
N TRP A 342 -7.65 -18.90 5.34
CA TRP A 342 -6.81 -18.72 4.16
C TRP A 342 -7.44 -17.73 3.18
N SER A 343 -6.71 -17.35 2.14
CA SER A 343 -7.21 -16.42 1.11
C SER A 343 -8.46 -16.97 0.41
N MET A 344 -9.42 -16.09 0.15
CA MET A 344 -10.60 -16.35 -0.68
C MET A 344 -10.18 -16.85 -2.07
N CYS A 345 -9.26 -16.13 -2.71
CA CYS A 345 -8.69 -16.51 -3.99
C CYS A 345 -7.20 -16.15 -4.05
N SER A 346 -6.48 -16.80 -4.96
CA SER A 346 -5.07 -16.53 -5.20
C SER A 346 -4.68 -16.87 -6.63
N VAL A 347 -3.72 -16.15 -7.19
CA VAL A 347 -3.17 -16.39 -8.53
C VAL A 347 -1.65 -16.31 -8.52
N HIS A 348 -1.01 -17.20 -9.28
CA HIS A 348 0.43 -17.13 -9.52
C HIS A 348 0.71 -16.11 -10.63
N LEU A 349 1.51 -15.10 -10.30
CA LEU A 349 1.90 -14.01 -11.18
C LEU A 349 3.00 -14.48 -12.12
N LYS A 350 2.89 -14.14 -13.40
CA LYS A 350 3.87 -14.48 -14.43
C LYS A 350 4.22 -13.24 -15.20
N ASN A 351 5.50 -13.07 -15.54
CA ASN A 351 5.94 -11.96 -16.36
C ASN A 351 5.43 -12.14 -17.81
N PRO A 352 4.53 -11.28 -18.32
CA PRO A 352 4.04 -11.41 -19.70
C PRO A 352 5.12 -11.14 -20.76
N MET A 353 6.24 -10.51 -20.40
CA MET A 353 7.33 -10.19 -21.34
C MET A 353 8.33 -11.35 -21.54
N LEU A 354 8.28 -12.39 -20.72
CA LEU A 354 9.16 -13.55 -20.85
C LEU A 354 8.53 -14.62 -21.75
N ARG A 355 9.36 -15.24 -22.61
CA ARG A 355 8.96 -16.41 -23.40
C ARG A 355 8.91 -17.64 -22.48
N ASP A 356 8.04 -18.60 -22.81
CA ASP A 356 8.01 -19.89 -22.12
C ASP A 356 9.41 -20.54 -22.17
N GLY A 357 9.94 -20.88 -20.99
CA GLY A 357 11.26 -21.49 -20.81
C GLY A 357 12.37 -20.53 -20.37
N ASP A 358 12.18 -19.21 -20.43
CA ASP A 358 13.16 -18.27 -19.88
C ASP A 358 13.03 -18.18 -18.35
N SER A 359 14.17 -18.09 -17.65
CA SER A 359 14.14 -18.13 -16.19
C SER A 359 13.50 -16.84 -15.63
N ASP A 360 12.48 -17.00 -14.82
CA ASP A 360 11.74 -15.89 -14.20
C ASP A 360 12.54 -15.17 -13.09
N ALA A 361 13.87 -15.32 -13.08
CA ALA A 361 14.78 -14.76 -12.10
C ALA A 361 14.70 -13.21 -12.05
N ARG A 362 14.35 -12.56 -13.17
CA ARG A 362 14.13 -11.11 -13.22
C ARG A 362 12.85 -10.70 -12.49
N LEU A 363 11.73 -11.39 -12.70
CA LEU A 363 10.49 -11.08 -11.97
C LEU A 363 10.62 -11.35 -10.48
N ARG A 364 11.41 -12.36 -10.09
CA ARG A 364 11.73 -12.62 -8.67
C ARG A 364 12.42 -11.44 -7.98
N ARG A 365 13.10 -10.57 -8.72
CA ARG A 365 13.73 -9.33 -8.21
C ARG A 365 12.84 -8.10 -8.43
N ASP A 366 11.89 -8.20 -9.34
CA ASP A 366 10.90 -7.16 -9.54
C ASP A 366 9.89 -7.14 -8.38
N ARG A 367 9.37 -5.96 -8.08
CA ARG A 367 8.45 -5.72 -6.97
C ARG A 367 7.35 -4.83 -7.51
N CYS A 368 6.12 -5.34 -7.49
CA CYS A 368 4.96 -4.57 -7.91
C CYS A 368 4.36 -3.75 -6.78
N LYS A 369 3.58 -2.74 -7.16
CA LYS A 369 2.63 -2.03 -6.29
C LYS A 369 1.21 -2.43 -6.65
N ILE A 370 0.34 -2.46 -5.64
CA ILE A 370 -1.08 -2.82 -5.78
C ILE A 370 -1.91 -1.54 -5.68
N GLY A 371 -2.79 -1.31 -6.66
CA GLY A 371 -3.84 -0.31 -6.59
C GLY A 371 -5.20 -0.93 -6.86
N TRP A 372 -6.24 -0.53 -6.12
CA TRP A 372 -7.59 -0.99 -6.38
C TRP A 372 -8.29 -0.08 -7.39
N CYS A 373 -8.93 -0.66 -8.40
CA CYS A 373 -9.76 0.13 -9.31
C CYS A 373 -11.01 0.61 -8.58
N LYS A 374 -11.45 1.82 -8.88
CA LYS A 374 -12.78 2.32 -8.50
C LYS A 374 -13.61 2.42 -9.77
N TYR A 375 -14.80 1.85 -9.75
CA TYR A 375 -15.76 2.08 -10.81
C TYR A 375 -16.22 3.54 -10.76
N THR A 376 -16.06 4.29 -11.86
CA THR A 376 -16.50 5.69 -11.98
C THR A 376 -17.68 5.84 -12.95
N GLY A 377 -18.38 4.75 -13.26
CA GLY A 377 -19.49 4.79 -14.21
C GLY A 377 -20.71 5.48 -13.61
N ASN A 378 -21.31 6.37 -14.40
CA ASN A 378 -22.56 7.09 -14.11
C ASN A 378 -23.80 6.29 -14.56
N ASP A 379 -23.62 5.05 -15.03
CA ASP A 379 -24.68 4.21 -15.56
C ASP A 379 -25.22 3.27 -14.48
N ASN A 380 -26.46 3.52 -14.08
CA ASN A 380 -27.25 2.75 -13.10
C ASN A 380 -27.59 1.31 -13.55
N SER A 381 -26.94 0.76 -14.57
CA SER A 381 -27.18 -0.60 -15.06
C SER A 381 -25.91 -1.44 -14.90
N ASN A 382 -25.91 -2.28 -13.86
CA ASN A 382 -24.87 -3.25 -13.48
C ASN A 382 -23.72 -2.69 -12.63
N ALA A 383 -24.07 -2.30 -11.40
CA ALA A 383 -23.13 -2.15 -10.29
C ALA A 383 -22.54 -3.52 -9.89
N TYR A 384 -21.64 -4.07 -10.72
CA TYR A 384 -20.69 -5.06 -10.24
C TYR A 384 -19.87 -4.42 -9.11
N ASP A 385 -19.64 -5.16 -8.02
CA ASP A 385 -19.12 -4.61 -6.75
C ASP A 385 -17.81 -3.85 -7.01
N GLU A 386 -17.73 -2.61 -6.54
CA GLU A 386 -16.65 -1.65 -6.81
C GLU A 386 -15.25 -2.10 -6.32
N GLU A 387 -15.15 -3.31 -5.77
CA GLU A 387 -13.96 -3.89 -5.15
C GLU A 387 -13.49 -5.18 -5.82
N ASP A 388 -13.86 -5.43 -7.09
CA ASP A 388 -13.50 -6.67 -7.79
C ASP A 388 -12.28 -6.56 -8.71
N SER A 389 -11.77 -5.35 -8.95
CA SER A 389 -10.67 -5.10 -9.87
C SER A 389 -9.43 -4.53 -9.18
N ILE A 390 -8.26 -5.08 -9.53
CA ILE A 390 -6.97 -4.71 -8.97
C ILE A 390 -5.97 -4.50 -10.10
N VAL A 391 -5.12 -3.48 -9.95
CA VAL A 391 -3.99 -3.21 -10.82
C VAL A 391 -2.68 -3.51 -10.10
N LEU A 392 -1.77 -4.19 -10.80
CA LEU A 392 -0.38 -4.35 -10.41
C LEU A 392 0.51 -3.51 -11.33
N VAL A 393 1.40 -2.70 -10.75
CA VAL A 393 2.42 -1.95 -11.50
C VAL A 393 3.80 -2.42 -11.08
N TRP A 394 4.53 -3.01 -12.02
CA TRP A 394 5.86 -3.58 -11.83
C TRP A 394 6.95 -2.55 -12.06
N ARG A 395 7.86 -2.43 -11.08
CA ARG A 395 8.86 -1.36 -11.05
C ARG A 395 9.96 -1.52 -12.09
N ILE A 396 10.62 -2.69 -12.11
CA ILE A 396 11.80 -2.92 -12.95
C ILE A 396 11.39 -3.18 -14.38
N SER A 397 10.41 -4.06 -14.59
CA SER A 397 9.91 -4.45 -15.90
C SER A 397 9.03 -3.39 -16.56
N GLY A 398 8.43 -2.47 -15.79
CA GLY A 398 7.59 -1.42 -16.35
C GLY A 398 6.24 -1.95 -16.85
N ILE A 399 5.72 -3.00 -16.24
CA ILE A 399 4.48 -3.65 -16.69
C ILE A 399 3.32 -3.17 -15.81
N TRP A 400 2.20 -2.84 -16.45
CA TRP A 400 0.90 -2.65 -15.82
C TRP A 400 0.03 -3.87 -16.12
N GLU A 401 -0.58 -4.48 -15.10
CA GLU A 401 -1.51 -5.60 -15.25
C GLU A 401 -2.79 -5.33 -14.48
N LYS A 402 -3.94 -5.64 -15.07
CA LYS A 402 -5.24 -5.60 -14.41
C LYS A 402 -5.80 -7.00 -14.23
N TYR A 403 -6.23 -7.27 -13.00
CA TYR A 403 -6.86 -8.50 -12.59
C TYR A 403 -8.28 -8.22 -12.09
N VAL A 404 -9.19 -9.14 -12.40
CA VAL A 404 -10.59 -9.09 -11.98
C VAL A 404 -10.91 -10.35 -11.17
N MET A 405 -11.65 -10.18 -10.08
CA MET A 405 -12.22 -11.26 -9.28
C MET A 405 -13.49 -11.74 -9.95
N LEU A 406 -13.53 -13.04 -10.26
CA LEU A 406 -14.70 -13.67 -10.85
C LEU A 406 -15.16 -14.83 -9.98
N GLU A 407 -16.47 -15.01 -9.94
CA GLU A 407 -17.09 -16.19 -9.36
C GLU A 407 -16.94 -17.36 -10.34
N LYS A 408 -16.48 -18.50 -9.82
CA LYS A 408 -16.33 -19.73 -10.56
C LYS A 408 -17.59 -20.56 -10.39
N GLU A 409 -18.33 -20.71 -11.48
CA GLU A 409 -19.42 -21.68 -11.53
C GLU A 409 -18.87 -23.09 -11.24
N SER A 410 -19.47 -23.77 -10.26
CA SER A 410 -19.18 -25.17 -9.98
C SER A 410 -19.55 -25.99 -11.21
N LYS A 411 -18.55 -26.56 -11.90
CA LYS A 411 -18.80 -27.56 -12.96
C LYS A 411 -19.63 -28.69 -12.37
N GLN A 412 -20.92 -28.75 -12.69
CA GLN A 412 -21.73 -29.94 -12.47
C GLN A 412 -21.12 -31.06 -13.32
N VAL A 413 -20.46 -32.00 -12.67
CA VAL A 413 -20.06 -33.25 -13.32
C VAL A 413 -21.35 -34.05 -13.45
N TYR A 414 -21.94 -34.07 -14.65
CA TYR A 414 -23.06 -34.96 -14.95
C TYR A 414 -22.54 -36.39 -15.01
N THR A 415 -22.64 -37.13 -13.90
CA THR A 415 -22.58 -38.59 -13.91
C THR A 415 -23.92 -39.14 -14.37
N ALA A 416 -23.92 -40.04 -15.35
CA ALA A 416 -25.10 -40.54 -16.06
C ALA A 416 -26.11 -41.37 -15.23
N GLN A 417 -26.05 -41.32 -13.89
CA GLN A 417 -26.85 -42.18 -13.00
C GLN A 417 -27.62 -41.47 -11.88
N GLU A 418 -27.65 -40.14 -11.79
CA GLU A 418 -28.36 -39.47 -10.68
C GLU A 418 -29.53 -38.60 -11.17
N THR A 419 -30.73 -39.19 -11.12
CA THR A 419 -32.04 -38.52 -11.28
C THR A 419 -32.55 -37.90 -9.98
N LEU A 420 -31.69 -37.65 -8.98
CA LEU A 420 -32.06 -37.05 -7.71
C LEU A 420 -31.34 -35.71 -7.55
N ARG A 421 -32.10 -34.62 -7.52
CA ARG A 421 -31.62 -33.30 -7.11
C ARG A 421 -31.22 -33.37 -5.64
N GLN A 422 -29.92 -33.51 -5.37
CA GLN A 422 -29.36 -33.07 -4.10
C GLN A 422 -28.98 -31.60 -4.27
N ASP A 423 -29.63 -30.72 -3.50
CA ASP A 423 -29.18 -29.35 -3.27
C ASP A 423 -27.83 -29.44 -2.55
N SER A 424 -26.76 -29.58 -3.34
CA SER A 424 -25.43 -29.31 -2.83
C SER A 424 -25.35 -27.80 -2.60
N ASN A 425 -25.21 -27.39 -1.34
CA ASN A 425 -24.76 -26.05 -0.98
C ASN A 425 -23.40 -25.82 -1.64
N GLY A 426 -23.41 -25.36 -2.90
CA GLY A 426 -22.21 -25.11 -3.68
C GLY A 426 -21.43 -23.99 -3.01
N SER A 427 -20.24 -24.30 -2.48
CA SER A 427 -19.34 -23.25 -2.01
C SER A 427 -18.95 -22.42 -3.23
N THR A 428 -19.38 -21.16 -3.29
CA THR A 428 -19.02 -20.24 -4.37
C THR A 428 -17.50 -20.03 -4.36
N ALA A 429 -16.82 -20.57 -5.36
CA ALA A 429 -15.37 -20.47 -5.48
C ALA A 429 -15.03 -19.19 -6.24
N TRP A 430 -13.99 -18.47 -5.79
CA TRP A 430 -13.56 -17.23 -6.44
C TRP A 430 -12.18 -17.43 -7.07
N GLU A 431 -11.96 -16.85 -8.24
CA GLU A 431 -10.67 -16.83 -8.90
C GLU A 431 -10.28 -15.43 -9.36
N MET A 432 -8.97 -15.17 -9.42
CA MET A 432 -8.42 -13.95 -10.01
C MET A 432 -8.06 -14.25 -11.45
N VAL A 433 -8.63 -13.51 -12.39
CA VAL A 433 -8.31 -13.63 -13.82
C VAL A 433 -7.61 -12.36 -14.27
N ARG A 434 -6.50 -12.51 -15.01
CA ARG A 434 -5.83 -11.35 -15.64
C ARG A 434 -6.68 -10.90 -16.82
N GLU A 435 -7.28 -9.72 -16.70
CA GLU A 435 -8.11 -9.12 -17.75
C GLU A 435 -7.22 -8.51 -18.85
N SER A 436 -6.19 -7.75 -18.48
CA SER A 436 -5.33 -7.08 -19.45
C SER A 436 -3.95 -6.74 -18.89
N TRP A 437 -3.00 -6.42 -19.77
CA TRP A 437 -1.68 -5.89 -19.41
C TRP A 437 -1.10 -4.97 -20.49
N ARG A 438 -0.16 -4.10 -20.10
CA ARG A 438 0.55 -3.14 -20.95
C ARG A 438 2.00 -2.94 -20.46
N GLU A 439 2.93 -2.67 -21.38
CA GLU A 439 4.28 -2.14 -21.07
C GLU A 439 4.21 -0.60 -21.03
N LEU A 440 4.84 0.02 -20.02
CA LEU A 440 4.71 1.44 -19.65
C LEU A 440 5.85 2.32 -20.13
#